data_AF-A0A944ZJJ0-F1
#
_entry.id   AF-A0A944ZJJ0-F1
#
_cell.length_a   1.000
_cell.length_b   1.000
_cell.length_c   1.000
_cell.angle_alpha   90.00
_cell.angle_beta   90.00
_cell.angle_gamma   90.00
#
_symmetry.space_group_name_H-M   'P 1'
#
loop_
_entity.id
_entity.type
_entity.pdbx_description
1 polymer ?
#
loop_
_entity_poly.entity_id
_entity_poly.type
_entity_poly.pdbx_seq_one_letter_code
_entity_poly.pdbx_strand_id
1 'polypeptide(L)'
;MQRLPVFISQGQSRNPIKRELETLVGEQLAQHQQLDVIRIPNLYDLTPQTQSLTTLQDITGDFVIITWLYDRSTHWILDRNGISGQVGEIELTIETDDEDAEMELEDEEEKERVATTRDIPNRQIFSLSFPASDTPADFINEVLRIAELPRDNSLTQWIQGKPDTASLQRFLEPTNDTALQGDGTLPILGQTGVTEIEDSSSRRWYPVIDFSRCTNCMECIDFCLFGVYGVDRLDTILVEAADNCRKGCPACSRVCPENAIVFPQHKSPAIAGGAVDAGGLKIDLSLLFGAPDAQDTAARERDEQLMLAGRAPVEVTNESTADDLEFVEISMQRRQTAIPVQAHDPLDSLIDSLDEID
;
A
#
# COMPACT_ATOMS: atom_id res chain seq x y z
N MET A 1 -33.94 0.69 4.03
CA MET A 1 -32.68 1.35 3.61
C MET A 1 -31.57 0.38 3.92
N GLN A 2 -30.70 0.08 2.95
CA GLN A 2 -29.46 -0.62 3.25
C GLN A 2 -28.57 0.32 4.06
N ARG A 3 -28.02 -0.18 5.17
CA ARG A 3 -27.11 0.58 6.02
C ARG A 3 -25.73 0.61 5.36
N LEU A 4 -24.99 1.71 5.48
CA LEU A 4 -23.62 1.83 4.98
C LEU A 4 -22.66 1.14 5.97
N PRO A 5 -21.89 0.13 5.57
CA PRO A 5 -20.81 -0.37 6.40
C PRO A 5 -19.70 0.67 6.52
N VAL A 6 -19.28 0.95 7.76
CA VAL A 6 -18.20 1.87 8.09
C VAL A 6 -17.21 1.15 9.00
N PHE A 7 -16.03 0.88 8.46
CA PHE A 7 -14.96 0.20 9.17
C PHE A 7 -14.03 1.22 9.84
N ILE A 8 -13.71 1.01 11.10
CA ILE A 8 -12.70 1.78 11.83
C ILE A 8 -11.50 0.86 12.07
N SER A 9 -10.45 1.06 11.27
CA SER A 9 -9.17 0.36 11.38
C SER A 9 -8.31 1.04 12.43
N GLN A 10 -8.13 0.33 13.55
CA GLN A 10 -7.37 0.84 14.68
C GLN A 10 -5.89 1.06 14.37
N GLY A 11 -5.28 2.09 14.95
CA GLY A 11 -3.85 2.32 14.86
C GLY A 11 -3.05 1.25 15.63
N GLN A 12 -1.79 1.03 15.23
CA GLN A 12 -0.86 0.21 16.00
C GLN A 12 -0.35 0.92 17.27
N SER A 13 -0.52 2.24 17.34
CA SER A 13 -0.03 3.08 18.44
C SER A 13 -0.89 2.92 19.71
N ARG A 14 -0.26 3.12 20.86
CA ARG A 14 -0.94 3.20 22.17
C ARG A 14 -1.11 4.65 22.64
N ASN A 15 -0.95 5.62 21.74
CA ASN A 15 -1.14 7.04 22.06
C ASN A 15 -2.60 7.29 22.48
N PRO A 16 -2.85 7.80 23.70
CA PRO A 16 -4.22 7.98 24.22
C PRO A 16 -5.05 8.93 23.37
N ILE A 17 -4.47 10.00 22.83
CA ILE A 17 -5.18 10.99 22.00
C ILE A 17 -5.71 10.33 20.72
N LYS A 18 -4.88 9.51 20.06
CA LYS A 18 -5.28 8.76 18.86
C LYS A 18 -6.39 7.77 19.15
N ARG A 19 -6.34 7.09 20.31
CA ARG A 19 -7.37 6.13 20.74
C ARG A 19 -8.68 6.81 21.10
N GLU A 20 -8.61 7.98 21.71
CA GLU A 20 -9.78 8.79 22.02
C GLU A 20 -10.47 9.23 20.72
N LEU A 21 -9.71 9.71 19.72
CA LEU A 21 -10.26 10.05 18.40
C LEU A 21 -10.95 8.85 17.73
N GLU A 22 -10.29 7.68 17.67
CA GLU A 22 -10.89 6.44 17.14
C GLU A 22 -12.21 6.09 17.84
N THR A 23 -12.24 6.22 19.17
CA THR A 23 -13.39 5.88 20.00
C THR A 23 -14.54 6.86 19.77
N LEU A 24 -14.26 8.17 19.81
CA LEU A 24 -15.26 9.22 19.63
C LEU A 24 -15.89 9.18 18.23
N VAL A 25 -15.08 8.94 17.19
CA VAL A 25 -15.60 8.79 15.82
C VAL A 25 -16.52 7.57 15.74
N GLY A 26 -16.11 6.42 16.28
CA GLY A 26 -16.95 5.22 16.29
C GLY A 26 -18.27 5.38 17.04
N GLU A 27 -18.22 5.96 18.24
CA GLU A 27 -19.40 6.19 19.08
C GLU A 27 -20.37 7.18 18.44
N GLN A 28 -19.88 8.25 17.80
CA GLN A 28 -20.73 9.23 17.12
C GLN A 28 -21.36 8.66 15.85
N LEU A 29 -20.60 7.95 15.01
CA LEU A 29 -21.15 7.28 13.83
C LEU A 29 -22.24 6.27 14.21
N ALA A 30 -22.04 5.53 15.31
CA ALA A 30 -22.97 4.51 15.77
C ALA A 30 -24.33 5.07 16.25
N GLN A 31 -24.45 6.39 16.45
CA GLN A 31 -25.74 7.05 16.75
C GLN A 31 -26.65 7.14 15.51
N HIS A 32 -26.09 6.98 14.31
CA HIS A 32 -26.83 7.08 13.06
C HIS A 32 -27.35 5.71 12.60
N GLN A 33 -28.67 5.54 12.54
CA GLN A 33 -29.32 4.27 12.18
C GLN A 33 -29.09 3.82 10.73
N GLN A 34 -28.53 4.68 9.88
CA GLN A 34 -28.19 4.35 8.50
C GLN A 34 -26.78 3.78 8.34
N LEU A 35 -26.00 3.65 9.42
CA LEU A 35 -24.62 3.18 9.40
C LEU A 35 -24.49 1.87 10.18
N ASP A 36 -23.69 0.94 9.67
CA ASP A 36 -23.17 -0.19 10.43
C ASP A 36 -21.72 0.10 10.76
N VAL A 37 -21.41 0.33 12.04
CA VAL A 37 -20.05 0.73 12.46
C VAL A 37 -19.32 -0.48 13.00
N ILE A 38 -18.24 -0.87 12.32
CA ILE A 38 -17.43 -2.04 12.66
C ILE A 38 -16.02 -1.59 13.02
N ARG A 39 -15.57 -1.89 14.23
CA ARG A 39 -14.18 -1.64 14.64
C ARG A 39 -13.36 -2.90 14.47
N ILE A 40 -12.27 -2.78 13.72
CA ILE A 40 -11.33 -3.87 13.43
C ILE A 40 -9.92 -3.51 13.92
N PRO A 41 -9.04 -4.49 14.14
CA PRO A 41 -7.62 -4.25 14.34
C PRO A 41 -6.99 -3.57 13.12
N ASN A 42 -5.71 -3.24 13.22
CA ASN A 42 -5.03 -2.51 12.15
C ASN A 42 -5.12 -3.27 10.81
N LEU A 43 -5.69 -2.62 9.78
CA LEU A 43 -5.90 -3.18 8.45
C LEU A 43 -4.64 -3.83 7.87
N TYR A 44 -3.47 -3.22 8.07
CA TYR A 44 -2.20 -3.71 7.52
C TYR A 44 -1.72 -5.00 8.19
N ASP A 45 -2.12 -5.26 9.43
CA ASP A 45 -1.72 -6.44 10.19
C ASP A 45 -2.65 -7.63 10.00
N LEU A 46 -3.77 -7.47 9.28
CA LEU A 46 -4.73 -8.55 9.06
C LEU A 46 -4.10 -9.69 8.26
N THR A 47 -4.56 -10.91 8.53
CA THR A 47 -4.14 -12.14 7.83
C THR A 47 -5.37 -12.93 7.36
N PRO A 48 -5.21 -13.88 6.43
CA PRO A 48 -6.31 -14.74 5.98
C PRO A 48 -7.02 -15.54 7.09
N GLN A 49 -6.45 -15.62 8.29
CA GLN A 49 -7.04 -16.30 9.44
C GLN A 49 -7.86 -15.37 10.34
N THR A 50 -7.81 -14.06 10.10
CA THR A 50 -8.50 -13.06 10.92
C THR A 50 -9.97 -12.92 10.54
N GLN A 51 -10.84 -12.80 11.54
CA GLN A 51 -12.27 -12.58 11.34
C GLN A 51 -12.51 -11.22 10.68
N SER A 52 -11.72 -10.20 11.01
CA SER A 52 -11.82 -8.87 10.42
C SER A 52 -11.62 -8.89 8.91
N LEU A 53 -10.65 -9.67 8.41
CA LEU A 53 -10.41 -9.76 6.98
C LEU A 53 -11.55 -10.50 6.27
N THR A 54 -12.01 -11.61 6.86
CA THR A 54 -13.16 -12.36 6.34
C THR A 54 -14.40 -11.45 6.25
N THR A 55 -14.67 -10.69 7.30
CA THR A 55 -15.80 -9.73 7.35
C THR A 55 -15.70 -8.68 6.25
N LEU A 56 -14.52 -8.12 6.02
CA LEU A 56 -14.28 -7.15 4.92
C LEU A 56 -14.49 -7.80 3.54
N GLN A 57 -14.04 -9.04 3.35
CA GLN A 57 -14.18 -9.76 2.08
C GLN A 57 -15.65 -10.07 1.73
N ASP A 58 -16.49 -10.28 2.73
CA ASP A 58 -17.90 -10.57 2.55
C ASP A 58 -18.74 -9.32 2.16
N ILE A 59 -18.18 -8.11 2.27
CA ILE A 59 -18.87 -6.87 1.85
C ILE A 59 -18.81 -6.74 0.33
N THR A 60 -19.94 -6.94 -0.34
CA THR A 60 -20.04 -6.86 -1.81
C THR A 60 -20.37 -5.46 -2.33
N GLY A 61 -20.94 -4.59 -1.50
CA GLY A 61 -21.34 -3.23 -1.86
C GLY A 61 -20.34 -2.17 -1.44
N ASP A 62 -20.77 -0.91 -1.55
CA ASP A 62 -19.96 0.24 -1.12
C ASP A 62 -19.76 0.24 0.40
N PHE A 63 -18.59 0.68 0.84
CA PHE A 63 -18.30 0.87 2.26
C PHE A 63 -17.27 1.97 2.47
N VAL A 64 -17.24 2.48 3.70
CA VAL A 64 -16.23 3.43 4.16
C VAL A 64 -15.24 2.71 5.07
N ILE A 65 -13.96 3.03 4.97
CA ILE A 65 -12.94 2.64 5.93
C ILE A 65 -12.18 3.86 6.44
N ILE A 66 -12.12 4.02 7.75
CA ILE A 66 -11.37 5.08 8.43
C ILE A 66 -10.12 4.46 9.06
N THR A 67 -8.94 4.97 8.73
CA THR A 67 -7.67 4.33 9.09
C THR A 67 -6.53 5.34 9.27
N TRP A 68 -5.43 4.92 9.89
CA TRP A 68 -4.21 5.74 10.03
C TRP A 68 -3.25 5.63 8.85
N LEU A 69 -3.65 4.91 7.80
CA LEU A 69 -2.88 4.70 6.59
C LEU A 69 -3.32 5.71 5.53
N TYR A 70 -2.42 6.10 4.64
CA TYR A 70 -2.76 6.92 3.48
C TYR A 70 -3.70 6.18 2.53
N ASP A 71 -4.54 6.93 1.80
CA ASP A 71 -5.62 6.38 0.97
C ASP A 71 -5.12 5.41 -0.09
N ARG A 72 -4.01 5.77 -0.76
CA ARG A 72 -3.30 4.92 -1.71
C ARG A 72 -2.88 3.59 -1.09
N SER A 73 -2.29 3.63 0.10
CA SER A 73 -1.91 2.43 0.85
C SER A 73 -3.12 1.58 1.19
N THR A 74 -4.17 2.20 1.71
CA THR A 74 -5.41 1.55 2.12
C THR A 74 -6.04 0.80 0.95
N HIS A 75 -6.16 1.45 -0.20
CA HIS A 75 -6.71 0.86 -1.41
C HIS A 75 -5.95 -0.39 -1.84
N TRP A 76 -4.62 -0.33 -1.95
CA TRP A 76 -3.84 -1.46 -2.44
C TRP A 76 -3.64 -2.58 -1.40
N ILE A 77 -3.74 -2.29 -0.11
CA ILE A 77 -3.84 -3.33 0.92
C ILE A 77 -5.15 -4.10 0.74
N LEU A 78 -6.26 -3.41 0.52
CA LEU A 78 -7.57 -4.04 0.29
C LEU A 78 -7.57 -4.87 -0.99
N ASP A 79 -7.12 -4.32 -2.13
CA ASP A 79 -7.02 -5.05 -3.40
C ASP A 79 -6.16 -6.32 -3.26
N ARG A 80 -4.99 -6.21 -2.62
CA ARG A 80 -4.12 -7.36 -2.33
C ARG A 80 -4.85 -8.48 -1.58
N ASN A 81 -5.74 -8.13 -0.66
CA ASN A 81 -6.49 -9.10 0.13
C ASN A 81 -7.83 -9.50 -0.52
N GLY A 82 -8.02 -9.22 -1.81
CA GLY A 82 -9.23 -9.61 -2.57
C GLY A 82 -10.41 -8.67 -2.38
N ILE A 83 -10.18 -7.49 -1.79
CA ILE A 83 -11.20 -6.46 -1.56
C ILE A 83 -10.97 -5.32 -2.56
N SER A 84 -11.21 -5.59 -3.84
CA SER A 84 -11.03 -4.61 -4.92
C SER A 84 -12.30 -3.79 -5.18
N GLY A 85 -12.18 -2.54 -5.59
CA GLY A 85 -13.30 -1.67 -5.92
C GLY A 85 -12.81 -0.37 -6.52
N GLN A 86 -13.73 0.44 -7.02
CA GLN A 86 -13.40 1.78 -7.49
C GLN A 86 -13.08 2.68 -6.29
N VAL A 87 -12.14 3.60 -6.45
CA VAL A 87 -11.84 4.61 -5.42
C VAL A 87 -13.04 5.56 -5.33
N GLY A 88 -13.65 5.65 -4.15
CA GLY A 88 -14.73 6.59 -3.89
C GLY A 88 -14.21 8.01 -3.73
N GLU A 89 -15.00 8.99 -4.16
CA GLU A 89 -14.66 10.41 -4.02
C GLU A 89 -14.88 10.89 -2.58
N ILE A 90 -13.83 11.46 -1.99
CA ILE A 90 -13.82 11.97 -0.61
C ILE A 90 -13.50 13.47 -0.60
N GLU A 91 -14.08 14.20 0.34
CA GLU A 91 -13.79 15.64 0.54
C GLU A 91 -12.83 15.88 1.71
N LEU A 92 -12.76 14.94 2.66
CA LEU A 92 -11.85 15.03 3.82
C LEU A 92 -10.47 14.48 3.45
N THR A 93 -9.60 15.34 2.94
CA THR A 93 -8.21 15.02 2.58
C THR A 93 -7.20 15.63 3.54
N ILE A 94 -5.99 15.06 3.58
CA ILE A 94 -4.89 15.63 4.36
C ILE A 94 -4.46 16.95 3.72
N GLU A 95 -4.54 18.05 4.46
CA GLU A 95 -4.03 19.34 4.01
C GLU A 95 -2.50 19.23 3.79
N THR A 96 -2.05 19.57 2.59
CA THR A 96 -0.63 19.73 2.27
C THR A 96 -0.35 21.23 2.15
N ASP A 97 0.66 21.73 2.86
CA ASP A 97 1.09 23.15 2.85
C ASP A 97 1.66 23.63 1.50
N ASP A 98 1.59 22.80 0.46
CA ASP A 98 2.14 23.11 -0.86
C ASP A 98 1.15 23.96 -1.66
N GLU A 99 1.28 25.29 -1.53
CA GLU A 99 0.63 26.31 -2.40
C GLU A 99 1.02 26.19 -3.89
N ASP A 100 1.87 25.23 -4.26
CA ASP A 100 2.34 24.95 -5.63
C ASP A 100 1.57 23.81 -6.33
N ALA A 101 0.46 23.33 -5.75
CA ALA A 101 -0.28 22.14 -6.19
C ALA A 101 -1.05 22.25 -7.54
N GLU A 102 -0.77 23.24 -8.37
CA GLU A 102 -1.29 23.34 -9.74
C GLU A 102 -0.12 23.43 -10.74
N MET A 103 0.73 22.40 -10.79
CA MET A 103 1.53 22.15 -11.99
C MET A 103 0.79 21.17 -12.89
N GLU A 104 0.28 21.69 -14.01
CA GLU A 104 -0.26 20.88 -15.11
C GLU A 104 0.78 19.80 -15.49
N LEU A 105 0.40 18.54 -15.33
CA LEU A 105 1.16 17.39 -15.81
C LEU A 105 1.37 17.55 -17.32
N GLU A 106 2.59 17.88 -17.75
CA GLU A 106 2.96 17.78 -19.16
C GLU A 106 2.93 16.31 -19.57
N ASP A 107 2.05 15.99 -20.54
CA ASP A 107 1.81 14.71 -21.21
C ASP A 107 2.88 13.63 -20.92
N GLU A 108 2.70 12.88 -19.81
CA GLU A 108 3.34 11.58 -19.68
C GLU A 108 2.84 10.74 -20.86
N GLU A 109 3.76 10.21 -21.69
CA GLU A 109 3.42 9.17 -22.66
C GLU A 109 2.46 8.16 -21.99
N GLU A 110 1.34 7.82 -22.65
CA GLU A 110 0.33 6.87 -22.11
C GLU A 110 0.97 5.51 -21.83
N LYS A 111 1.65 5.38 -20.69
CA LYS A 111 2.24 4.13 -20.23
C LYS A 111 1.10 3.23 -19.82
N GLU A 112 1.08 2.02 -20.38
CA GLU A 112 0.14 1.00 -19.97
C GLU A 112 0.40 0.63 -18.49
N ARG A 113 -0.62 0.84 -17.64
CA ARG A 113 -0.55 0.55 -16.21
C ARG A 113 -1.22 -0.79 -15.94
N VAL A 114 -0.72 -1.58 -15.00
CA VAL A 114 -1.30 -2.89 -14.69
C VAL A 114 -2.79 -2.78 -14.33
N ALA A 115 -3.21 -1.71 -13.66
CA ALA A 115 -4.60 -1.48 -13.29
C ALA A 115 -5.58 -1.42 -14.49
N THR A 116 -5.14 -1.00 -15.67
CA THR A 116 -6.04 -0.82 -16.84
C THR A 116 -6.51 -2.15 -17.43
N THR A 117 -5.80 -3.24 -17.16
CA THR A 117 -6.12 -4.59 -17.67
C THR A 117 -6.97 -5.42 -16.70
N ARG A 118 -7.25 -4.89 -15.50
CA ARG A 118 -7.93 -5.63 -14.42
C ARG A 118 -9.42 -5.39 -14.43
N ASP A 119 -10.18 -6.45 -14.15
CA ASP A 119 -11.62 -6.36 -13.89
C ASP A 119 -11.86 -5.81 -12.48
N ILE A 120 -12.22 -4.53 -12.38
CA ILE A 120 -12.52 -3.86 -11.10
C ILE A 120 -14.03 -3.96 -10.83
N PRO A 121 -14.45 -4.51 -9.67
CA PRO A 121 -15.87 -4.57 -9.31
C PRO A 121 -16.53 -3.19 -9.30
N ASN A 122 -17.80 -3.12 -9.73
CA ASN A 122 -18.61 -1.92 -9.65
C ASN A 122 -19.14 -1.69 -8.23
N ARG A 123 -18.22 -1.37 -7.32
CA ARG A 123 -18.47 -0.91 -5.94
C ARG A 123 -17.46 0.18 -5.60
N GLN A 124 -17.84 1.13 -4.77
CA GLN A 124 -16.97 2.21 -4.33
C GLN A 124 -16.44 1.94 -2.92
N ILE A 125 -15.14 2.11 -2.75
CA ILE A 125 -14.47 2.02 -1.45
C ILE A 125 -13.96 3.40 -1.10
N PHE A 126 -14.51 3.98 -0.04
CA PHE A 126 -14.14 5.31 0.45
C PHE A 126 -13.13 5.14 1.58
N SER A 127 -11.91 5.65 1.39
CA SER A 127 -10.85 5.58 2.39
C SER A 127 -10.68 6.95 3.04
N LEU A 128 -10.94 7.05 4.35
CA LEU A 128 -10.71 8.26 5.12
C LEU A 128 -9.48 8.07 6.02
N SER A 129 -8.59 9.06 6.00
CA SER A 129 -7.36 9.02 6.77
C SER A 129 -7.52 9.81 8.07
N PHE A 130 -7.31 9.18 9.23
CA PHE A 130 -7.30 9.87 10.53
C PHE A 130 -6.34 11.07 10.58
N PRO A 131 -5.16 11.04 9.94
CA PRO A 131 -4.32 12.22 9.77
C PRO A 131 -4.97 13.46 9.10
N ALA A 132 -6.13 13.34 8.45
CA ALA A 132 -6.78 14.47 7.77
C ALA A 132 -7.41 15.48 8.73
N SER A 133 -7.84 15.07 9.93
CA SER A 133 -8.39 15.99 10.94
C SER A 133 -8.27 15.39 12.34
N ASP A 134 -8.09 16.25 13.34
CA ASP A 134 -8.17 15.89 14.77
C ASP A 134 -9.59 16.05 15.34
N THR A 135 -10.55 16.52 14.52
CA THR A 135 -11.93 16.79 14.94
C THR A 135 -12.85 15.64 14.54
N PRO A 136 -13.52 14.94 15.49
CA PRO A 136 -14.41 13.83 15.16
C PRO A 136 -15.52 14.22 14.18
N ALA A 137 -16.08 15.42 14.31
CA ALA A 137 -17.20 15.90 13.51
C ALA A 137 -16.92 15.91 12.00
N ASP A 138 -15.68 16.14 11.58
CA ASP A 138 -15.31 16.18 10.17
C ASP A 138 -15.48 14.79 9.53
N PHE A 139 -15.05 13.73 10.23
CA PHE A 139 -15.28 12.35 9.81
C PHE A 139 -16.76 12.00 9.79
N ILE A 140 -17.54 12.45 10.79
CA ILE A 140 -18.98 12.18 10.82
C ILE A 140 -19.68 12.82 9.62
N ASN A 141 -19.41 14.11 9.38
CA ASN A 141 -19.99 14.85 8.27
C ASN A 141 -19.66 14.21 6.93
N GLU A 142 -18.41 13.79 6.74
CA GLU A 142 -17.97 13.16 5.50
C GLU A 142 -18.63 11.78 5.29
N VAL A 143 -18.69 10.95 6.33
CA VAL A 143 -19.37 9.65 6.24
C VAL A 143 -20.87 9.82 5.95
N LEU A 144 -21.52 10.82 6.55
CA LEU A 144 -22.92 11.11 6.30
C LEU A 144 -23.16 11.62 4.87
N ARG A 145 -22.26 12.48 4.36
CA ARG A 145 -22.27 12.91 2.95
C ARG A 145 -22.15 11.70 2.02
N ILE A 146 -21.20 10.81 2.27
CA ILE A 146 -21.03 9.56 1.50
C ILE A 146 -22.28 8.67 1.59
N ALA A 147 -22.92 8.58 2.76
CA ALA A 147 -24.14 7.80 2.95
C ALA A 147 -25.34 8.35 2.14
N GLU A 148 -25.33 9.64 1.81
CA GLU A 148 -26.34 10.32 0.99
C GLU A 148 -26.06 10.25 -0.52
N LEU A 149 -24.87 9.81 -0.93
CA LEU A 149 -24.52 9.68 -2.34
C LEU A 149 -25.50 8.72 -3.05
N PRO A 150 -25.90 9.03 -4.31
CA PRO A 150 -26.73 8.14 -5.09
C PRO A 150 -26.01 6.81 -5.31
N ARG A 151 -26.45 5.75 -4.62
CA ARG A 151 -25.91 4.43 -4.90
C ARG A 151 -26.49 3.94 -6.20
N ASP A 152 -25.62 3.54 -7.12
CA ASP A 152 -25.99 2.96 -8.40
C ASP A 152 -26.49 1.51 -8.22
N ASN A 153 -27.35 1.28 -7.22
CA ASN A 153 -28.14 0.06 -7.03
C ASN A 153 -29.30 -0.04 -8.03
N SER A 154 -29.22 0.72 -9.12
CA SER A 154 -30.27 0.78 -10.10
C SER A 154 -30.10 -0.39 -11.06
N LEU A 155 -30.81 -1.47 -10.75
CA LEU A 155 -31.27 -2.50 -11.71
C LEU A 155 -31.75 -1.88 -13.04
N THR A 156 -32.12 -0.60 -13.02
CA THR A 156 -32.52 0.23 -14.15
C THR A 156 -31.42 0.48 -15.20
N GLN A 157 -30.12 0.37 -14.86
CA GLN A 157 -29.03 0.33 -15.87
C GLN A 157 -28.84 -1.06 -16.50
N TRP A 158 -29.06 -2.14 -15.74
CA TRP A 158 -28.89 -3.51 -16.23
C TRP A 158 -30.05 -3.97 -17.14
N ILE A 159 -31.26 -3.46 -16.93
CA ILE A 159 -32.38 -3.81 -17.79
C ILE A 159 -32.37 -2.89 -19.02
N GLN A 160 -31.71 -3.32 -20.10
CA GLN A 160 -31.96 -2.81 -21.45
C GLN A 160 -33.37 -3.22 -21.96
N GLY A 161 -34.40 -2.98 -21.15
CA GLY A 161 -35.76 -3.42 -21.38
C GLY A 161 -36.71 -2.77 -20.37
N LYS A 162 -37.98 -2.63 -20.74
CA LYS A 162 -39.01 -2.20 -19.80
C LYS A 162 -39.45 -3.43 -19.02
N PRO A 163 -39.06 -3.60 -17.75
CA PRO A 163 -39.55 -4.72 -16.94
C PRO A 163 -41.08 -4.66 -16.88
N ASP A 164 -41.74 -5.82 -16.99
CA ASP A 164 -43.18 -5.88 -16.81
C ASP A 164 -43.54 -5.51 -15.35
N THR A 165 -44.75 -4.98 -15.15
CA THR A 165 -45.19 -4.49 -13.84
C THR A 165 -45.21 -5.59 -12.78
N ALA A 166 -45.42 -6.85 -13.19
CA ALA A 166 -45.42 -8.00 -12.29
C ALA A 166 -44.02 -8.36 -11.78
N SER A 167 -42.98 -8.17 -12.59
CA SER A 167 -41.58 -8.41 -12.22
C SER A 167 -41.03 -7.29 -11.35
N LEU A 168 -41.45 -6.05 -11.61
CA LEU A 168 -41.16 -4.92 -10.72
C LEU A 168 -41.78 -5.13 -9.33
N GLN A 169 -43.04 -5.57 -9.29
CA GLN A 169 -43.76 -5.77 -8.03
C GLN A 169 -43.20 -6.96 -7.23
N ARG A 170 -42.79 -8.05 -7.89
CA ARG A 170 -42.09 -9.17 -7.22
C ARG A 170 -40.71 -8.79 -6.66
N PHE A 171 -40.06 -7.78 -7.25
CA PHE A 171 -38.78 -7.28 -6.74
C PHE A 171 -38.96 -6.31 -5.58
N LEU A 172 -39.95 -5.41 -5.67
CA LEU A 172 -40.30 -4.47 -4.59
C LEU A 172 -40.88 -5.19 -3.37
N GLU A 173 -41.58 -6.31 -3.58
CA GLU A 173 -42.23 -7.11 -2.55
C GLU A 173 -41.86 -8.61 -2.74
N PRO A 174 -40.62 -9.00 -2.42
CA PRO A 174 -40.20 -10.39 -2.56
C PRO A 174 -40.98 -11.27 -1.58
N THR A 175 -41.75 -12.21 -2.11
CA THR A 175 -42.56 -13.19 -1.35
C THR A 175 -41.96 -14.60 -1.37
N ASN A 176 -40.76 -14.76 -1.93
CA ASN A 176 -40.08 -16.04 -2.09
C ASN A 176 -38.92 -16.18 -1.09
N ASP A 177 -39.10 -17.03 -0.10
CA ASP A 177 -38.08 -17.41 0.90
C ASP A 177 -36.97 -18.31 0.33
N THR A 178 -36.99 -18.56 -0.98
CA THR A 178 -36.04 -19.46 -1.67
C THR A 178 -34.67 -18.83 -1.92
N ALA A 179 -34.53 -17.50 -1.81
CA ALA A 179 -33.24 -16.81 -1.78
C ALA A 179 -32.69 -16.60 -0.36
N LEU A 180 -33.44 -16.99 0.68
CA LEU A 180 -33.05 -16.89 2.09
C LEU A 180 -32.48 -18.19 2.66
N GLN A 181 -32.18 -19.19 1.83
CA GLN A 181 -31.46 -20.40 2.24
C GLN A 181 -29.93 -20.25 2.20
N GLY A 182 -29.45 -19.03 2.42
CA GLY A 182 -28.19 -18.77 3.08
C GLY A 182 -28.50 -17.75 4.16
N ASP A 183 -28.04 -17.98 5.38
CA ASP A 183 -28.20 -17.09 6.53
C ASP A 183 -27.36 -15.80 6.35
N GLY A 184 -27.42 -15.19 5.16
CA GLY A 184 -26.59 -14.12 4.62
C GLY A 184 -26.81 -12.75 5.28
N THR A 185 -27.40 -12.73 6.47
CA THR A 185 -27.05 -11.69 7.43
C THR A 185 -25.65 -12.00 7.91
N LEU A 186 -24.65 -11.30 7.37
CA LEU A 186 -23.40 -11.12 8.11
C LEU A 186 -23.79 -10.80 9.55
N PRO A 187 -23.43 -11.60 10.57
CA PRO A 187 -23.92 -11.41 11.94
C PRO A 187 -23.61 -10.02 12.53
N ILE A 188 -22.77 -9.26 11.84
CA ILE A 188 -22.21 -7.95 12.17
C ILE A 188 -23.02 -6.79 11.55
N LEU A 189 -23.70 -7.00 10.41
CA LEU A 189 -24.46 -5.93 9.75
C LEU A 189 -25.88 -5.82 10.31
N GLY A 190 -26.43 -4.60 10.37
CA GLY A 190 -27.74 -4.33 10.96
C GLY A 190 -27.75 -4.19 12.48
N GLN A 191 -26.59 -4.17 13.13
CA GLN A 191 -26.48 -3.96 14.58
C GLN A 191 -26.57 -2.46 14.93
N THR A 192 -27.05 -2.17 16.15
CA THR A 192 -26.96 -0.83 16.73
C THR A 192 -25.71 -0.73 17.60
N GLY A 193 -25.00 0.39 17.54
CA GLY A 193 -23.74 0.55 18.28
C GLY A 193 -22.51 0.27 17.43
N VAL A 194 -21.36 0.16 18.09
CA VAL A 194 -20.09 -0.24 17.46
C VAL A 194 -19.92 -1.74 17.63
N THR A 195 -19.83 -2.48 16.53
CA THR A 195 -19.47 -3.90 16.56
C THR A 195 -17.96 -4.03 16.59
N GLU A 196 -17.41 -4.63 17.64
CA GLU A 196 -15.98 -4.82 17.81
C GLU A 196 -15.56 -6.23 17.38
N ILE A 197 -14.60 -6.32 16.46
CA ILE A 197 -13.97 -7.59 16.08
C ILE A 197 -12.58 -7.61 16.70
N GLU A 198 -12.34 -8.60 17.57
CA GLU A 198 -11.04 -8.81 18.19
C GLU A 198 -10.30 -9.93 17.45
N ASP A 199 -9.20 -9.58 16.78
CA ASP A 199 -8.25 -10.56 16.25
C ASP A 199 -6.88 -10.38 16.91
N SER A 200 -6.20 -11.49 17.19
CA SER A 200 -4.79 -11.46 17.57
C SER A 200 -3.90 -11.49 16.33
N SER A 201 -3.46 -10.33 15.86
CA SER A 201 -2.46 -10.22 14.79
C SER A 201 -1.15 -9.60 15.29
N SER A 202 -0.02 -10.10 14.77
CA SER A 202 1.30 -9.50 15.02
C SER A 202 1.58 -8.40 14.02
N ARG A 203 2.29 -7.35 14.44
CA ARG A 203 2.73 -6.28 13.52
C ARG A 203 3.52 -6.82 12.34
N ARG A 204 3.12 -6.43 11.13
CA ARG A 204 3.71 -6.91 9.87
C ARG A 204 4.56 -5.83 9.20
N TRP A 205 5.39 -6.29 8.27
CA TRP A 205 6.17 -5.43 7.36
C TRP A 205 6.25 -6.12 6.00
N TYR A 206 5.61 -5.52 5.00
CA TYR A 206 5.57 -6.02 3.63
C TYR A 206 5.26 -4.89 2.62
N PRO A 207 5.77 -4.98 1.38
CA PRO A 207 5.42 -4.06 0.33
C PRO A 207 4.00 -4.32 -0.18
N VAL A 208 3.38 -3.28 -0.68
CA VAL A 208 2.12 -3.30 -1.43
C VAL A 208 2.40 -2.66 -2.79
N ILE A 209 1.81 -3.20 -3.86
CA ILE A 209 2.02 -2.70 -5.22
C ILE A 209 0.81 -1.85 -5.59
N ASP A 210 1.09 -0.62 -5.99
CA ASP A 210 0.13 0.24 -6.65
C ASP A 210 0.08 -0.07 -8.14
N PHE A 211 -0.96 -0.80 -8.56
CA PHE A 211 -1.12 -1.17 -9.96
C PHE A 211 -1.58 -0.01 -10.86
N SER A 212 -2.06 1.11 -10.30
CA SER A 212 -2.35 2.32 -11.08
C SER A 212 -1.07 3.02 -11.54
N ARG A 213 0.05 2.83 -10.84
CA ARG A 213 1.36 3.33 -11.26
C ARG A 213 2.27 2.25 -11.86
N CYS A 214 2.10 0.99 -11.48
CA CYS A 214 2.96 -0.08 -11.96
C CYS A 214 2.84 -0.29 -13.48
N THR A 215 3.97 -0.27 -14.18
CA THR A 215 4.11 -0.57 -15.63
C THR A 215 4.54 -2.00 -15.90
N ASN A 216 4.53 -2.86 -14.88
CA ASN A 216 5.01 -4.24 -14.96
C ASN A 216 6.49 -4.38 -15.38
N CYS A 217 7.37 -3.43 -15.02
CA CYS A 217 8.78 -3.40 -15.45
C CYS A 217 9.71 -4.45 -14.81
N MET A 218 9.24 -5.20 -13.80
CA MET A 218 9.97 -6.25 -13.08
C MET A 218 11.22 -5.85 -12.27
N GLU A 219 11.57 -4.58 -12.18
CA GLU A 219 12.76 -4.16 -11.41
C GLU A 219 12.69 -4.56 -9.91
N CYS A 220 11.50 -4.56 -9.31
CA CYS A 220 11.33 -4.90 -7.90
C CYS A 220 11.59 -6.39 -7.59
N ILE A 221 11.25 -7.30 -8.52
CA ILE A 221 11.50 -8.74 -8.35
C ILE A 221 12.98 -9.05 -8.54
N ASP A 222 13.62 -8.47 -9.56
CA ASP A 222 15.05 -8.66 -9.83
C ASP A 222 15.93 -8.09 -8.71
N PHE A 223 15.50 -6.96 -8.13
CA PHE A 223 16.23 -6.31 -7.06
C PHE A 223 16.09 -7.04 -5.70
N CYS A 224 14.94 -7.67 -5.42
CA CYS A 224 14.64 -8.23 -4.11
C CYS A 224 15.20 -9.65 -3.90
N LEU A 225 16.35 -9.74 -3.21
CA LEU A 225 17.01 -11.01 -2.88
C LEU A 225 16.38 -11.80 -1.70
N PHE A 226 15.20 -11.39 -1.24
CA PHE A 226 14.46 -12.04 -0.16
C PHE A 226 13.27 -12.87 -0.65
N GLY A 227 13.00 -12.90 -1.97
CA GLY A 227 11.91 -13.70 -2.53
C GLY A 227 10.54 -13.23 -2.05
N VAL A 228 10.32 -11.90 -2.06
CA VAL A 228 9.05 -11.27 -1.68
C VAL A 228 8.07 -11.23 -2.84
N TYR A 229 8.59 -11.03 -4.05
CA TYR A 229 7.82 -10.87 -5.28
C TYR A 229 7.82 -12.16 -6.10
N GLY A 230 6.77 -12.31 -6.90
CA GLY A 230 6.60 -13.35 -7.91
C GLY A 230 5.79 -12.80 -9.09
N VAL A 231 5.47 -13.65 -10.04
CA VAL A 231 4.58 -13.32 -11.18
C VAL A 231 3.40 -14.27 -11.21
N ASP A 232 2.23 -13.79 -11.65
CA ASP A 232 1.07 -14.66 -11.88
C ASP A 232 1.17 -15.40 -13.23
N ARG A 233 0.06 -16.03 -13.64
CA ARG A 233 -0.01 -16.79 -14.90
C ARG A 233 -0.01 -15.93 -16.15
N LEU A 234 -0.19 -14.61 -16.01
CA LEU A 234 -0.21 -13.63 -17.08
C LEU A 234 1.06 -12.76 -17.05
N ASP A 235 2.11 -13.24 -16.37
CA ASP A 235 3.38 -12.53 -16.16
C ASP A 235 3.18 -11.14 -15.53
N THR A 236 2.17 -10.99 -14.67
CA THR A 236 1.94 -9.76 -13.90
C THR A 236 2.60 -9.86 -12.53
N ILE A 237 3.39 -8.84 -12.19
CA ILE A 237 4.10 -8.75 -10.90
C ILE A 237 3.12 -8.78 -9.70
N LEU A 238 3.46 -9.56 -8.67
CA LEU A 238 2.69 -9.62 -7.42
C LEU A 238 3.59 -9.82 -6.20
N VAL A 239 3.06 -9.51 -5.01
CA VAL A 239 3.71 -9.82 -3.72
C VAL A 239 3.33 -11.25 -3.33
N GLU A 240 4.23 -12.21 -3.56
CA GLU A 240 3.96 -13.63 -3.38
C GLU A 240 4.15 -14.03 -1.91
N ALA A 241 5.32 -13.73 -1.35
CA ALA A 241 5.67 -14.07 0.04
C ALA A 241 5.93 -12.80 0.86
N ALA A 242 4.85 -12.09 1.19
CA ALA A 242 4.89 -10.82 1.93
C ALA A 242 5.75 -10.88 3.21
N ASP A 243 5.63 -11.96 3.99
CA ASP A 243 6.32 -12.10 5.28
C ASP A 243 7.82 -12.44 5.15
N ASN A 244 8.32 -12.68 3.92
CA ASN A 244 9.76 -12.78 3.67
C ASN A 244 10.45 -11.40 3.66
N CYS A 245 9.67 -10.30 3.59
CA CYS A 245 10.24 -8.97 3.56
C CYS A 245 10.99 -8.67 4.86
N ARG A 246 12.22 -8.17 4.73
CA ARG A 246 13.03 -7.80 5.90
C ARG A 246 12.42 -6.58 6.57
N LYS A 247 12.16 -6.70 7.87
CA LYS A 247 11.54 -5.65 8.68
C LYS A 247 12.31 -4.34 8.55
N GLY A 248 11.63 -3.30 8.08
CA GLY A 248 12.18 -1.96 7.93
C GLY A 248 12.95 -1.71 6.64
N CYS A 249 13.05 -2.68 5.72
CA CYS A 249 13.69 -2.50 4.42
C CYS A 249 12.70 -1.88 3.40
N PRO A 250 12.95 -0.66 2.88
CA PRO A 250 12.13 -0.05 1.83
C PRO A 250 12.81 -0.07 0.45
N ALA A 251 13.96 -0.73 0.30
CA ALA A 251 14.87 -0.55 -0.83
C ALA A 251 14.20 -0.71 -2.22
N CYS A 252 13.28 -1.66 -2.37
CA CYS A 252 12.55 -1.86 -3.63
C CYS A 252 11.58 -0.71 -3.99
N SER A 253 11.18 0.15 -3.05
CA SER A 253 10.44 1.37 -3.39
C SER A 253 11.29 2.45 -4.02
N ARG A 254 12.61 2.41 -3.79
CA ARG A 254 13.55 3.39 -4.34
C ARG A 254 14.01 3.05 -5.75
N VAL A 255 14.07 1.76 -6.08
CA VAL A 255 14.43 1.30 -7.43
C VAL A 255 13.25 1.40 -8.40
N CYS A 256 12.01 1.36 -7.90
CA CYS A 256 10.83 1.38 -8.77
C CYS A 256 10.73 2.72 -9.54
N PRO A 257 10.79 2.71 -10.89
CA PRO A 257 10.84 3.94 -11.69
C PRO A 257 9.54 4.76 -11.62
N GLU A 258 8.41 4.09 -11.37
CA GLU A 258 7.08 4.70 -11.28
C GLU A 258 6.63 4.93 -9.83
N ASN A 259 7.53 4.70 -8.85
CA ASN A 259 7.23 4.79 -7.42
C ASN A 259 5.96 3.99 -7.04
N ALA A 260 5.79 2.79 -7.62
CA ALA A 260 4.61 1.94 -7.46
C ALA A 260 4.66 1.04 -6.20
N ILE A 261 5.84 0.85 -5.59
CA ILE A 261 5.99 0.01 -4.40
C ILE A 261 5.80 0.86 -3.15
N VAL A 262 4.84 0.49 -2.32
CA VAL A 262 4.42 1.22 -1.13
C VAL A 262 4.69 0.40 0.13
N PHE A 263 5.22 1.02 1.17
CA PHE A 263 5.35 0.45 2.52
C PHE A 263 4.49 1.24 3.51
N PRO A 264 3.25 0.80 3.79
CA PRO A 264 2.26 1.59 4.54
C PRO A 264 2.69 2.08 5.93
N GLN A 265 3.62 1.37 6.59
CA GLN A 265 4.16 1.73 7.91
C GLN A 265 5.52 2.43 7.84
N HIS A 266 5.97 2.85 6.66
CA HIS A 266 7.22 3.59 6.52
C HIS A 266 7.04 5.04 7.00
N LYS A 267 8.12 5.63 7.53
CA LYS A 267 8.09 6.98 8.11
C LYS A 267 7.95 8.12 7.10
N SER A 268 8.40 7.90 5.86
CA SER A 268 8.31 8.88 4.77
C SER A 268 6.95 8.74 4.07
N PRO A 269 6.15 9.82 3.98
CA PRO A 269 4.87 9.81 3.26
C PRO A 269 5.00 9.31 1.82
N ALA A 270 6.06 9.70 1.10
CA ALA A 270 6.30 9.28 -0.28
C ALA A 270 6.36 7.76 -0.48
N ILE A 271 6.95 7.06 0.51
CA ILE A 271 7.07 5.59 0.50
C ILE A 271 5.85 4.94 1.15
N ALA A 272 5.19 5.63 2.09
CA ALA A 272 4.00 5.15 2.79
C ALA A 272 2.69 5.34 2.01
N GLY A 273 2.76 5.89 0.80
CA GLY A 273 1.60 6.08 -0.07
C GLY A 273 0.85 7.39 0.17
N GLY A 274 1.49 8.40 0.77
CA GLY A 274 0.97 9.76 0.78
C GLY A 274 0.90 10.34 -0.64
N ALA A 275 0.06 11.36 -0.81
CA ALA A 275 0.04 12.16 -2.02
C ALA A 275 1.38 12.87 -2.16
N VAL A 276 2.20 12.42 -3.11
CA VAL A 276 3.43 13.09 -3.54
C VAL A 276 3.42 13.05 -5.05
N ASP A 277 3.80 14.16 -5.68
CA ASP A 277 3.97 14.23 -7.11
C ASP A 277 5.01 13.21 -7.54
N ALA A 278 4.56 12.23 -8.30
CA ALA A 278 5.41 11.30 -9.02
C ALA A 278 5.62 11.84 -10.43
N GLY A 279 6.13 13.07 -10.53
CA GLY A 279 6.57 13.65 -11.78
C GLY A 279 7.91 13.05 -12.16
N GLY A 280 7.89 12.04 -13.03
CA GLY A 280 9.09 11.46 -13.61
C GLY A 280 9.79 12.40 -14.59
N LEU A 281 10.41 13.49 -14.13
CA LEU A 281 11.48 14.16 -14.89
C LEU A 281 12.43 14.99 -14.00
N LYS A 282 13.60 14.39 -13.72
CA LYS A 282 14.97 14.93 -13.94
C LYS A 282 15.11 16.45 -13.75
N ILE A 283 15.63 16.96 -12.64
CA ILE A 283 16.89 16.62 -11.98
C ILE A 283 16.59 16.59 -10.49
N ASP A 284 16.96 15.50 -9.81
CA ASP A 284 16.90 15.49 -8.36
C ASP A 284 17.83 16.61 -7.88
N LEU A 285 17.24 17.71 -7.41
CA LEU A 285 17.99 18.89 -6.99
C LEU A 285 19.03 18.48 -5.93
N SER A 286 18.73 17.40 -5.20
CA SER A 286 19.65 16.73 -4.28
C SER A 286 20.83 16.02 -4.95
N LEU A 287 20.67 15.35 -6.11
CA LEU A 287 21.79 14.86 -6.94
C LEU A 287 22.67 16.01 -7.42
N LEU A 288 22.08 17.18 -7.71
CA LEU A 288 22.82 18.41 -8.04
C LEU A 288 23.65 18.93 -6.86
N PHE A 289 23.25 18.61 -5.62
CA PHE A 289 23.93 18.96 -4.37
C PHE A 289 24.68 17.78 -3.71
N GLY A 290 24.90 16.67 -4.43
CA GLY A 290 25.73 15.55 -3.97
C GLY A 290 25.03 14.52 -3.07
N ALA A 291 23.70 14.46 -3.09
CA ALA A 291 22.95 13.35 -2.50
C ALA A 291 23.22 12.05 -3.27
N PRO A 292 23.23 10.89 -2.59
CA PRO A 292 23.42 9.60 -3.24
C PRO A 292 22.25 9.29 -4.18
N ASP A 293 22.56 8.63 -5.29
CA ASP A 293 21.56 8.18 -6.25
C ASP A 293 20.52 7.24 -5.61
N ALA A 294 19.30 7.24 -6.15
CA ALA A 294 18.22 6.41 -5.65
C ALA A 294 18.59 4.91 -5.72
N GLN A 295 19.28 4.49 -6.79
CA GLN A 295 19.75 3.11 -6.95
C GLN A 295 20.85 2.77 -5.95
N ASP A 296 21.81 3.68 -5.73
CA ASP A 296 22.88 3.50 -4.74
C ASP A 296 22.31 3.38 -3.32
N THR A 297 21.34 4.22 -3.00
CA THR A 297 20.64 4.18 -1.70
C THR A 297 19.88 2.87 -1.55
N ALA A 298 19.17 2.43 -2.59
CA ALA A 298 18.48 1.15 -2.60
C ALA A 298 19.45 -0.01 -2.36
N ALA A 299 20.55 -0.07 -3.12
CA ALA A 299 21.55 -1.12 -3.03
C ALA A 299 22.16 -1.20 -1.63
N ARG A 300 22.53 -0.05 -1.04
CA ARG A 300 23.03 0.03 0.33
C ARG A 300 22.03 -0.48 1.35
N GLU A 301 20.77 -0.07 1.26
CA GLU A 301 19.70 -0.52 2.16
C GLU A 301 19.47 -2.03 2.04
N ARG A 302 19.47 -2.59 0.82
CA ARG A 302 19.34 -4.03 0.59
C ARG A 302 20.51 -4.79 1.21
N ASP A 303 21.73 -4.32 0.96
CA ASP A 303 22.96 -5.01 1.37
C ASP A 303 23.15 -4.96 2.89
N GLU A 304 22.75 -3.87 3.55
CA GLU A 304 22.63 -3.81 5.01
C GLU A 304 21.72 -4.94 5.54
N GLN A 305 20.58 -5.16 4.89
CA GLN A 305 19.63 -6.20 5.29
C GLN A 305 20.12 -7.63 5.00
N LEU A 306 20.93 -7.82 3.95
CA LEU A 306 21.63 -9.07 3.69
C LEU A 306 22.64 -9.38 4.80
N MET A 307 23.45 -8.40 5.17
CA MET A 307 24.43 -8.53 6.26
C MET A 307 23.74 -8.86 7.59
N LEU A 308 22.64 -8.17 7.93
CA LEU A 308 21.82 -8.48 9.10
C LEU A 308 21.16 -9.88 9.03
N ALA A 309 21.03 -10.46 7.84
CA ALA A 309 20.55 -11.83 7.64
C ALA A 309 21.69 -12.86 7.58
N GLY A 310 22.95 -12.46 7.80
CA GLY A 310 24.11 -13.33 7.74
C GLY A 310 24.52 -13.73 6.31
N ARG A 311 24.09 -12.97 5.29
CA ARG A 311 24.46 -13.14 3.88
C ARG A 311 25.50 -12.08 3.50
N ALA A 312 26.34 -12.38 2.51
CA ALA A 312 27.26 -11.39 1.96
C ALA A 312 26.48 -10.29 1.19
N PRO A 313 26.97 -9.04 1.16
CA PRO A 313 26.46 -8.02 0.26
C PRO A 313 26.73 -8.42 -1.20
N VAL A 314 26.02 -7.80 -2.15
CA VAL A 314 26.25 -8.05 -3.57
C VAL A 314 27.55 -7.36 -3.98
N GLU A 315 28.49 -8.09 -4.56
CA GLU A 315 29.72 -7.51 -5.10
C GLU A 315 29.37 -6.61 -6.30
N VAL A 316 29.77 -5.35 -6.24
CA VAL A 316 29.64 -4.42 -7.37
C VAL A 316 30.83 -4.68 -8.30
N THR A 317 30.65 -5.57 -9.27
CA THR A 317 31.60 -5.72 -10.37
C THR A 317 31.47 -4.48 -11.25
N ASN A 318 32.36 -3.51 -11.11
CA ASN A 318 32.52 -2.43 -12.08
C ASN A 318 33.13 -3.01 -13.38
N GLU A 319 32.34 -3.78 -14.13
CA GLU A 319 32.72 -4.32 -15.43
C GLU A 319 31.80 -3.74 -16.50
N SER A 320 32.05 -2.49 -16.85
CA SER A 320 31.74 -1.93 -18.16
C SER A 320 33.03 -1.53 -18.86
N THR A 321 33.91 -2.49 -19.07
CA THR A 321 34.88 -2.44 -20.17
C THR A 321 34.93 -3.81 -20.83
N ALA A 322 34.63 -3.80 -22.12
CA ALA A 322 34.61 -4.94 -23.01
C ALA A 322 35.86 -5.81 -22.89
N ASP A 323 35.71 -7.06 -22.48
CA ASP A 323 36.19 -8.18 -23.28
C ASP A 323 35.43 -9.46 -22.91
N ASP A 324 35.05 -10.17 -23.96
CA ASP A 324 34.13 -11.28 -23.99
C ASP A 324 34.68 -12.57 -23.35
N LEU A 325 33.75 -13.30 -22.71
CA LEU A 325 33.61 -14.77 -22.73
C LEU A 325 34.80 -15.62 -22.24
N GLU A 326 34.70 -16.16 -21.02
CA GLU A 326 35.13 -17.55 -20.78
C GLU A 326 34.33 -18.24 -19.67
N PHE A 327 34.13 -19.54 -19.88
CA PHE A 327 33.17 -20.42 -19.23
C PHE A 327 33.27 -20.50 -17.70
N VAL A 328 32.10 -20.61 -17.07
CA VAL A 328 31.92 -20.94 -15.65
C VAL A 328 32.42 -22.36 -15.37
N GLU A 329 33.60 -22.48 -14.77
CA GLU A 329 33.97 -23.66 -13.96
C GLU A 329 33.73 -23.34 -12.47
N ILE A 330 32.71 -23.99 -11.92
CA ILE A 330 32.44 -24.04 -10.48
C ILE A 330 33.63 -24.70 -9.80
N SER A 331 34.44 -23.93 -9.06
CA SER A 331 35.43 -24.47 -8.13
C SER A 331 35.28 -23.86 -6.74
N MET A 332 34.62 -24.63 -5.88
CA MET A 332 34.62 -24.41 -4.44
C MET A 332 36.05 -24.52 -3.90
N GLN A 333 36.61 -23.43 -3.38
CA GLN A 333 37.71 -23.52 -2.41
C GLN A 333 37.73 -22.29 -1.49
N ARG A 334 37.35 -22.51 -0.23
CA ARG A 334 37.68 -21.62 0.89
C ARG A 334 39.20 -21.46 0.94
N ARG A 335 39.68 -20.22 0.81
CA ARG A 335 41.02 -19.82 1.25
C ARG A 335 40.93 -18.51 2.03
N GLN A 336 40.96 -18.63 3.36
CA GLN A 336 41.60 -17.61 4.19
C GLN A 336 43.06 -17.51 3.74
N THR A 337 43.52 -16.32 3.36
CA THR A 337 44.95 -15.98 3.41
C THR A 337 45.14 -14.47 3.48
N ALA A 338 46.23 -14.08 4.14
CA ALA A 338 46.57 -12.78 4.69
C ALA A 338 46.45 -11.57 3.75
N ILE A 339 46.12 -10.42 4.35
CA ILE A 339 46.21 -9.07 3.78
C ILE A 339 47.65 -8.83 3.29
N PRO A 340 47.89 -8.50 2.01
CA PRO A 340 49.17 -7.96 1.59
C PRO A 340 49.25 -6.48 1.99
N VAL A 341 50.41 -6.09 2.52
CA VAL A 341 50.76 -4.70 2.85
C VAL A 341 50.66 -3.84 1.58
N GLN A 342 49.82 -2.82 1.61
CA GLN A 342 49.65 -1.86 0.53
C GLN A 342 50.94 -1.04 0.37
N ALA A 343 51.40 -0.85 -0.87
CA ALA A 343 52.58 -0.04 -1.16
C ALA A 343 52.30 1.44 -0.83
N HIS A 344 53.28 2.09 -0.20
CA HIS A 344 53.27 3.49 0.24
C HIS A 344 52.89 4.43 -0.91
N ASP A 345 51.86 5.26 -0.72
CA ASP A 345 51.46 6.28 -1.70
C ASP A 345 52.43 7.48 -1.62
N PRO A 346 52.76 8.17 -2.73
CA PRO A 346 53.52 9.42 -2.70
C PRO A 346 52.99 10.50 -1.73
N LEU A 347 51.71 10.47 -1.36
CA LEU A 347 51.16 11.35 -0.32
C LEU A 347 51.67 11.01 1.09
N ASP A 348 51.85 9.73 1.40
CA ASP A 348 52.37 9.29 2.70
C ASP A 348 53.84 9.71 2.85
N SER A 349 54.63 9.71 1.77
CA SER A 349 56.03 10.17 1.78
C SER A 349 56.17 11.69 2.00
N LEU A 350 55.15 12.48 1.64
CA LEU A 350 55.14 13.92 1.89
C LEU A 350 54.81 14.23 3.36
N ILE A 351 53.96 13.43 3.99
CA ILE A 351 53.61 13.54 5.41
C ILE A 351 54.83 13.22 6.28
N ASP A 352 55.56 12.16 5.96
CA ASP A 352 56.79 11.80 6.69
C ASP A 352 57.87 12.89 6.60
N SER A 353 57.98 13.57 5.45
CA SER A 353 58.96 14.65 5.27
C SER A 353 58.64 15.94 6.05
N LEU A 354 57.38 16.11 6.45
CA LEU A 354 56.92 17.25 7.26
C LEU A 354 57.20 17.03 8.76
N ASP A 355 57.18 15.77 9.21
CA ASP A 355 57.47 15.38 10.59
C ASP A 355 58.99 15.37 10.91
N GLU A 356 59.86 15.40 9.90
CA GLU A 356 61.32 15.50 10.06
C GLU A 356 61.84 16.96 10.22
N ILE A 357 60.96 17.97 10.18
CA ILE A 357 61.34 19.40 10.19
C ILE A 357 61.19 20.10 11.57
N ASP A 358 60.90 19.38 12.66
CA ASP A 358 60.92 19.94 14.04
C ASP A 358 62.17 19.57 14.88
#